data_AF-A0A031IYC5-F1
#
_entry.id   AF-A0A031IYC5-F1
#
_cell.length_a   1.000
_cell.length_b   1.000
_cell.length_c   1.000
_cell.angle_alpha   90.00
_cell.angle_beta   90.00
_cell.angle_gamma   90.00
#
_symmetry.space_group_name_H-M   'P 1'
#
loop_
_entity.id
_entity.type
_entity.pdbx_description
1 polymer ?
#
loop_
_entity_poly.entity_id
_entity_poly.type
_entity_poly.pdbx_seq_one_letter_code
_entity_poly.pdbx_strand_id
1 'polypeptide(L)'
;MLLFTDLLEKAGLDPADVRLLRHQTKASTGRTPYGLWRDDRPAFEDYQSVQTAGNRASLAAPIWASFVAPPTGGSLFAGIYTAEHIGTAPASWLDPLHQVAGVTLTADTLDQYRTALTSHLEPYIGRLWIEWGAGARKWVQRPDRQNKPIIELTRAFREDAFPGKSNMWARRQVKAGFSAAG
;
A
#
# COMPACT_ATOMS: atom_id res chain seq x y z
N MET A 1 4.29 -24.26 -0.58
CA MET A 1 3.79 -22.87 -0.56
C MET A 1 4.99 -21.98 -0.80
N LEU A 2 4.95 -21.10 -1.80
CA LEU A 2 6.06 -20.19 -2.08
C LEU A 2 5.95 -18.97 -1.16
N LEU A 3 7.04 -18.61 -0.49
CA LEU A 3 7.06 -17.56 0.51
C LEU A 3 7.79 -16.32 -0.04
N PHE A 4 7.40 -15.14 0.42
CA PHE A 4 8.06 -13.90 -0.03
C PHE A 4 9.52 -13.83 0.40
N THR A 5 9.87 -14.38 1.57
CA THR A 5 11.26 -14.51 2.01
C THR A 5 12.11 -15.37 1.07
N ASP A 6 11.55 -16.44 0.48
CA ASP A 6 12.27 -17.24 -0.52
C ASP A 6 12.69 -16.38 -1.73
N LEU A 7 11.88 -15.39 -2.11
CA LEU A 7 12.22 -14.45 -3.19
C LEU A 7 13.28 -13.43 -2.74
N LEU A 8 13.19 -12.94 -1.51
CA LEU A 8 14.20 -12.02 -0.95
C LEU A 8 15.57 -12.69 -0.92
N GLU A 9 15.66 -13.90 -0.34
CA GLU A 9 16.90 -14.66 -0.23
C GLU A 9 17.49 -15.01 -1.59
N LYS A 10 16.66 -15.43 -2.56
CA LYS A 10 17.11 -15.68 -3.93
C LYS A 10 17.60 -14.42 -4.65
N ALA A 11 17.09 -13.26 -4.28
CA ALA A 11 17.56 -11.97 -4.78
C ALA A 11 18.80 -11.46 -4.01
N GLY A 12 19.31 -12.21 -3.02
CA GLY A 12 20.47 -11.82 -2.22
C GLY A 12 20.14 -10.82 -1.10
N LEU A 13 18.87 -10.68 -0.72
CA LEU A 13 18.42 -9.82 0.37
C LEU A 13 18.21 -10.65 1.65
N ASP A 14 18.82 -10.22 2.75
CA ASP A 14 18.53 -10.80 4.07
C ASP A 14 17.15 -10.32 4.56
N PRO A 15 16.19 -11.23 4.86
CA PRO A 15 14.90 -10.84 5.42
C PRO A 15 14.98 -9.98 6.69
N ALA A 16 16.04 -10.08 7.50
CA ALA A 16 16.23 -9.27 8.70
C ALA A 16 16.43 -7.77 8.38
N ASP A 17 17.03 -7.47 7.23
CA ASP A 17 17.32 -6.12 6.72
C ASP A 17 16.15 -5.53 5.91
N VAL A 18 15.06 -6.28 5.76
CA VAL A 18 13.87 -5.87 5.02
C VAL A 18 12.73 -5.49 5.96
N ARG A 19 11.99 -4.44 5.61
CA ARG A 19 10.66 -4.14 6.17
C ARG A 19 9.61 -4.24 5.10
N LEU A 20 8.52 -4.93 5.41
CA LEU A 20 7.34 -4.98 4.54
C LEU A 20 6.47 -3.77 4.88
N LEU A 21 6.14 -2.96 3.88
CA LEU A 21 5.26 -1.80 4.03
C LEU A 21 4.00 -2.03 3.19
N ARG A 22 2.81 -1.93 3.79
CA ARG A 22 1.53 -2.02 3.08
C ARG A 22 0.78 -0.70 3.09
N HIS A 23 0.66 -0.09 1.92
CA HIS A 23 -0.02 1.17 1.69
C HIS A 23 -1.47 0.89 1.23
N GLN A 24 -2.43 1.14 2.12
CA GLN A 24 -3.87 0.88 1.89
C GLN A 24 -4.80 2.05 2.23
N THR A 25 -4.24 3.20 2.62
CA THR A 25 -5.02 4.38 3.03
C THR A 25 -5.79 4.96 1.84
N LYS A 26 -6.87 5.69 2.13
CA LYS A 26 -7.65 6.42 1.13
C LYS A 26 -7.84 7.87 1.60
N ALA A 27 -7.50 8.82 0.73
CA ALA A 27 -7.76 10.23 0.98
C ALA A 27 -9.26 10.56 0.88
N SER A 28 -9.70 11.67 1.47
CA SER A 28 -11.06 12.19 1.34
C SER A 28 -11.46 12.46 -0.13
N THR A 29 -10.47 12.79 -0.97
CA THR A 29 -10.62 12.98 -2.43
C THR A 29 -10.78 11.67 -3.21
N GLY A 30 -10.62 10.52 -2.55
CA GLY A 30 -10.69 9.21 -3.17
C GLY A 30 -9.37 8.67 -3.72
N ARG A 31 -8.29 9.48 -3.72
CA ARG A 31 -6.94 9.03 -4.08
C ARG A 31 -6.47 7.93 -3.14
N THR A 32 -5.67 7.00 -3.66
CA THR A 32 -5.05 5.89 -2.91
C THR A 32 -3.58 5.77 -3.27
N PRO A 33 -2.73 5.21 -2.40
CA PRO A 33 -1.35 4.88 -2.74
C PRO A 33 -1.24 3.96 -3.97
N TYR A 34 -2.20 3.06 -4.18
CA TYR A 34 -2.29 2.28 -5.42
C TYR A 34 -2.47 3.16 -6.66
N GLY A 35 -3.38 4.14 -6.59
CA GLY A 35 -3.59 5.11 -7.66
C GLY A 35 -2.34 5.96 -7.92
N LEU A 36 -1.67 6.45 -6.87
CA LEU A 36 -0.37 7.12 -7.03
C LEU A 36 0.64 6.19 -7.71
N TRP A 37 0.84 4.99 -7.19
CA TRP A 37 1.82 4.03 -7.72
C TRP A 37 1.59 3.67 -9.20
N ARG A 38 0.32 3.56 -9.60
CA ARG A 38 -0.10 3.20 -10.97
C ARG A 38 0.01 4.38 -11.93
N ASP A 39 -0.48 5.55 -11.52
CA ASP A 39 -0.73 6.68 -12.42
C ASP A 39 0.34 7.78 -12.32
N ASP A 40 1.06 7.86 -11.20
CA ASP A 40 2.09 8.87 -10.89
C ASP A 40 3.14 8.29 -9.92
N ARG A 41 4.06 7.50 -10.46
CA ARG A 41 5.08 6.79 -9.68
C ARG A 41 5.91 7.74 -8.79
N PRO A 42 6.42 8.88 -9.28
CA PRO A 42 7.15 9.83 -8.45
C PRO A 42 6.33 10.31 -7.23
N ALA A 43 5.02 10.57 -7.39
CA ALA A 43 4.17 10.95 -6.26
C ALA A 43 4.01 9.83 -5.22
N PHE A 44 3.98 8.57 -5.64
CA PHE A 44 3.99 7.44 -4.70
C PHE A 44 5.33 7.34 -3.95
N GLU A 45 6.44 7.55 -4.66
CA GLU A 45 7.78 7.51 -4.07
C GLU A 45 8.00 8.62 -3.05
N ASP A 46 7.56 9.84 -3.37
CA ASP A 46 7.54 10.98 -2.44
C ASP A 46 6.63 10.68 -1.23
N TYR A 47 5.41 10.18 -1.47
CA TYR A 47 4.49 9.81 -0.40
C TYR A 47 5.07 8.78 0.59
N GLN A 48 5.67 7.69 0.10
CA GLN A 48 6.25 6.67 1.00
C GLN A 48 7.52 7.17 1.71
N SER A 49 8.20 8.18 1.15
CA SER A 49 9.46 8.72 1.68
C SER A 49 9.30 9.53 2.96
N VAL A 50 8.08 9.95 3.30
CA VAL A 50 7.78 10.71 4.53
C VAL A 50 6.98 9.85 5.50
N GLN A 51 7.44 9.77 6.75
CA GLN A 51 6.84 8.91 7.77
C GLN A 51 6.80 9.64 9.12
N THR A 52 5.83 9.34 9.98
CA THR A 52 5.83 9.93 11.32
C THR A 52 7.02 9.40 12.14
N ALA A 53 7.65 10.28 12.91
CA ALA A 53 8.86 9.96 13.69
C ALA A 53 8.64 8.81 14.69
N GLY A 54 7.41 8.61 15.16
CA GLY A 54 7.04 7.47 16.00
C GLY A 54 7.26 6.09 15.34
N ASN A 55 7.32 6.04 14.01
CA ASN A 55 7.56 4.80 13.26
C ASN A 55 9.05 4.49 13.04
N ARG A 56 9.96 5.39 13.41
CA ARG A 56 11.40 5.28 13.10
C ARG A 56 12.00 3.92 13.50
N ALA A 57 11.68 3.42 14.70
CA ALA A 57 12.17 2.12 15.18
C ALA A 57 11.65 0.93 14.35
N SER A 58 10.42 1.02 13.81
CA SER A 58 9.84 -0.01 12.96
C SER A 58 10.44 0.00 11.55
N LEU A 59 10.85 1.17 11.08
CA LEU A 59 11.39 1.43 9.75
C LEU A 59 12.92 1.41 9.66
N ALA A 60 13.61 1.08 10.76
CA ALA A 60 15.06 1.17 10.88
C ALA A 60 15.87 0.24 9.94
N ALA A 61 15.22 -0.66 9.20
CA ALA A 61 15.94 -1.50 8.25
C ALA A 61 16.21 -0.74 6.94
N PRO A 62 17.35 -0.97 6.30
CA PRO A 62 17.78 -0.20 5.14
C PRO A 62 17.00 -0.53 3.88
N ILE A 63 16.23 -1.62 3.86
CA ILE A 63 15.47 -2.06 2.69
C ILE A 63 13.98 -2.09 3.00
N TRP A 64 13.18 -1.46 2.15
CA TRP A 64 11.72 -1.52 2.19
C TRP A 64 11.19 -2.32 1.01
N ALA A 65 10.41 -3.36 1.29
CA ALA A 65 9.57 -4.03 0.32
C ALA A 65 8.17 -3.42 0.41
N SER A 66 7.85 -2.56 -0.55
CA SER A 66 6.60 -1.81 -0.55
C SER A 66 5.50 -2.59 -1.27
N PHE A 67 4.29 -2.52 -0.73
CA PHE A 67 3.09 -3.14 -1.27
C PHE A 67 1.96 -2.11 -1.29
N VAL A 68 1.19 -2.08 -2.36
CA VAL A 68 -0.02 -1.27 -2.47
C VAL A 68 -1.25 -2.18 -2.42
N ALA A 69 -2.38 -1.64 -1.95
CA ALA A 69 -3.66 -2.36 -1.94
C ALA A 69 -4.57 -1.87 -3.08
N PRO A 70 -4.74 -2.65 -4.16
CA PRO A 70 -5.73 -2.36 -5.19
C PRO A 70 -7.17 -2.36 -4.63
N PRO A 71 -8.11 -1.67 -5.29
CA PRO A 71 -9.52 -1.68 -4.88
C PRO A 71 -10.17 -3.08 -4.87
N THR A 72 -9.63 -4.01 -5.67
CA THR A 72 -10.07 -5.40 -5.75
C THR A 72 -9.64 -6.24 -4.55
N GLY A 73 -8.74 -5.72 -3.71
CA GLY A 73 -8.26 -6.38 -2.49
C GLY A 73 -6.76 -6.67 -2.54
N GLY A 74 -6.29 -7.50 -1.59
CA GLY A 74 -4.92 -8.03 -1.54
C GLY A 74 -3.80 -7.02 -1.26
N SER A 75 -2.57 -7.45 -1.59
CA SER A 75 -1.32 -6.68 -1.43
C SER A 75 -0.43 -6.94 -2.63
N LEU A 76 -0.41 -5.98 -3.54
CA LEU A 76 0.35 -6.03 -4.78
C LEU A 76 1.74 -5.46 -4.55
N PHE A 77 2.76 -6.20 -5.00
CA PHE A 77 4.15 -5.80 -4.85
C PHE A 77 4.48 -4.55 -5.68
N ALA A 78 4.98 -3.52 -4.99
CA ALA A 78 5.26 -2.21 -5.58
C ALA A 78 6.75 -1.97 -5.88
N GLY A 79 7.65 -2.74 -5.27
CA GLY A 79 9.10 -2.71 -5.50
C GLY A 79 9.94 -2.87 -4.23
N ILE A 80 11.24 -3.07 -4.42
CA ILE A 80 12.27 -3.00 -3.36
C ILE A 80 12.94 -1.63 -3.43
N TYR A 81 12.93 -0.92 -2.30
CA TYR A 81 13.56 0.40 -2.16
C TYR A 81 14.67 0.35 -1.11
N THR A 82 15.77 1.03 -1.35
CA THR A 82 16.65 1.44 -0.25
C THR A 82 15.97 2.56 0.53
N ALA A 83 16.20 2.64 1.84
CA ALA A 83 15.66 3.68 2.69
C ALA A 83 16.71 4.15 3.70
N GLU A 84 17.05 5.43 3.62
CA GLU A 84 17.96 6.10 4.55
C GLU A 84 17.22 7.25 5.23
N HIS A 85 17.20 7.28 6.56
CA HIS A 85 16.62 8.42 7.29
C HIS A 85 17.54 9.64 7.16
N ILE A 86 17.04 10.73 6.59
CA ILE A 86 17.83 11.95 6.31
C ILE A 86 17.44 13.15 7.20
N GLY A 87 16.55 12.95 8.17
CA GLY A 87 16.14 13.96 9.15
C GLY A 87 14.66 14.31 9.05
N THR A 88 14.29 15.46 9.59
CA THR A 88 12.89 15.94 9.58
C THR A 88 12.49 16.43 8.18
N ALA A 89 11.28 16.08 7.74
CA ALA A 89 10.72 16.56 6.49
C ALA A 89 10.50 18.09 6.56
N PRO A 90 10.70 18.82 5.45
CA PRO A 90 10.52 20.26 5.44
C PRO A 90 9.06 20.62 5.70
N ALA A 91 8.81 21.70 6.46
CA ALA A 91 7.44 22.14 6.78
C ALA A 91 6.61 22.51 5.54
N SER A 92 7.28 22.81 4.42
CA SER A 92 6.67 23.09 3.12
C SER A 92 6.31 21.83 2.31
N TRP A 93 6.63 20.63 2.81
CA TRP A 93 6.28 19.38 2.12
C TRP A 93 4.75 19.23 2.01
N LEU A 94 4.29 18.97 0.79
CA LEU A 94 2.89 18.72 0.47
C LEU A 94 2.70 17.22 0.31
N ASP A 95 1.81 16.63 1.09
CA ASP A 95 1.52 15.20 1.01
C ASP A 95 0.92 14.87 -0.37
N PRO A 96 1.54 13.98 -1.17
CA PRO A 96 1.05 13.69 -2.53
C PRO A 96 -0.31 12.97 -2.56
N LEU A 97 -0.69 12.28 -1.50
CA LEU A 97 -1.96 11.57 -1.39
C LEU A 97 -3.12 12.52 -1.04
N HIS A 98 -2.90 13.39 -0.06
CA HIS A 98 -3.91 14.32 0.48
C HIS A 98 -3.88 15.71 -0.17
N GLN A 99 -2.79 16.07 -0.84
CA GLN A 99 -2.56 17.36 -1.50
C GLN A 99 -2.69 18.56 -0.55
N VAL A 100 -2.22 18.38 0.69
CA VAL A 100 -2.16 19.41 1.73
C VAL A 100 -0.80 19.34 2.44
N ALA A 101 -0.42 20.40 3.15
CA ALA A 101 0.84 20.40 3.91
C ALA A 101 0.83 19.29 4.98
N GLY A 102 1.90 18.51 5.08
CA GLY A 102 1.95 17.34 5.98
C GLY A 102 1.68 17.67 7.45
N VAL A 103 2.08 18.87 7.88
CA VAL A 103 1.81 19.41 9.23
C VAL A 103 0.32 19.57 9.56
N THR A 104 -0.56 19.50 8.56
CA THR A 104 -2.02 19.54 8.76
C THR A 104 -2.63 18.16 8.95
N LEU A 105 -1.90 17.09 8.62
CA LEU A 105 -2.36 15.71 8.70
C LEU A 105 -2.06 15.06 10.06
N THR A 106 -1.05 15.55 10.77
CA THR A 106 -0.65 15.02 12.08
C THR A 106 0.04 16.09 12.92
N ALA A 107 -0.08 15.96 14.25
CA ALA A 107 0.71 16.75 15.20
C ALA A 107 2.11 16.17 15.42
N ASP A 108 2.37 14.94 14.96
CA ASP A 108 3.67 14.29 15.08
C ASP A 108 4.69 14.94 14.14
N THR A 109 5.97 14.90 14.54
CA THR A 109 7.07 15.22 13.62
C THR A 109 7.10 14.23 12.46
N LEU A 110 7.26 14.76 11.25
CA LEU A 110 7.46 13.98 10.04
C LEU A 110 8.96 13.83 9.77
N ASP A 111 9.41 12.60 9.62
CA ASP A 111 10.75 12.25 9.17
C ASP A 111 10.74 12.05 7.65
N GLN A 112 11.81 12.50 7.01
CA GLN A 112 12.11 12.29 5.61
C GLN A 112 13.12 11.16 5.47
N TYR A 113 12.85 10.29 4.51
CA TYR A 113 13.75 9.24 4.08
C TYR A 113 14.19 9.53 2.64
N ARG A 114 15.47 9.28 2.35
CA ARG A 114 15.93 9.13 0.97
C ARG A 114 15.60 7.70 0.55
N THR A 115 14.67 7.58 -0.39
CA THR A 115 14.29 6.30 -0.97
C THR A 115 14.77 6.21 -2.42
N ALA A 116 15.15 5.00 -2.85
CA ALA A 116 15.49 4.74 -4.24
C ALA A 116 15.05 3.33 -4.62
N LEU A 117 14.33 3.20 -5.75
CA LEU A 117 13.95 1.90 -6.29
C LEU A 117 15.20 1.14 -6.73
N THR A 118 15.25 -0.14 -6.40
CA THR A 118 16.35 -1.03 -6.79
C THR A 118 15.93 -1.99 -7.91
N SER A 119 16.90 -2.62 -8.56
CA SER A 119 16.64 -3.67 -9.57
C SER A 119 16.22 -5.01 -8.94
N HIS A 120 16.28 -5.16 -7.62
CA HIS A 120 15.87 -6.40 -6.95
C HIS A 120 14.38 -6.65 -7.17
N LEU A 121 14.07 -7.85 -7.66
CA LEU A 121 12.70 -8.28 -7.90
C LEU A 121 11.91 -7.36 -8.86
N GLU A 122 12.57 -6.52 -9.66
CA GLU A 122 11.94 -5.63 -10.63
C GLU A 122 10.92 -6.35 -11.55
N PRO A 123 11.19 -7.57 -12.08
CA PRO A 123 10.23 -8.28 -12.93
C PRO A 123 8.92 -8.63 -12.23
N TYR A 124 8.87 -8.59 -10.89
CA TYR A 124 7.71 -8.93 -10.07
C TYR A 124 6.84 -7.72 -9.71
N ILE A 125 7.31 -6.49 -9.99
CA ILE A 125 6.56 -5.27 -9.71
C ILE A 125 5.22 -5.30 -10.47
N GLY A 126 4.12 -5.12 -9.74
CA GLY A 126 2.77 -5.19 -10.29
C GLY A 126 2.30 -6.60 -10.70
N ARG A 127 3.08 -7.65 -10.42
CA ARG A 127 2.76 -9.03 -10.82
C ARG A 127 2.66 -10.00 -9.66
N LEU A 128 3.31 -9.67 -8.55
CA LEU A 128 3.37 -10.51 -7.36
C LEU A 128 2.37 -10.03 -6.31
N TRP A 129 1.58 -10.98 -5.81
CA TRP A 129 0.62 -10.75 -4.74
C TRP A 129 0.97 -11.61 -3.52
N ILE A 130 0.89 -11.01 -2.34
CA ILE A 130 1.07 -11.70 -1.07
C ILE A 130 -0.20 -11.62 -0.21
N GLU A 131 -0.38 -12.64 0.63
CA GLU A 131 -1.35 -12.55 1.72
C GLU A 131 -0.74 -11.75 2.88
N TRP A 132 -1.34 -10.61 3.22
CA TRP A 132 -0.89 -9.83 4.38
C TRP A 132 -1.29 -10.47 5.73
N GLY A 133 -2.39 -11.22 5.73
CA GLY A 133 -2.99 -11.88 6.90
C GLY A 133 -3.83 -10.95 7.79
N ALA A 134 -4.44 -11.52 8.84
CA ALA A 134 -5.30 -10.83 9.80
C ALA A 134 -4.61 -9.71 10.61
N GLY A 135 -3.27 -9.58 10.48
CA GLY A 135 -2.45 -8.51 11.02
C GLY A 135 -2.59 -7.16 10.28
N ALA A 136 -3.67 -6.95 9.52
CA ALA A 136 -3.94 -5.73 8.73
C ALA A 136 -3.99 -4.42 9.54
N ARG A 137 -3.94 -4.49 10.88
CA ARG A 137 -3.77 -3.32 11.77
C ARG A 137 -2.35 -2.74 11.73
N LYS A 138 -1.33 -3.54 11.41
CA LYS A 138 0.07 -3.08 11.29
C LYS A 138 0.45 -3.02 9.82
N TRP A 139 0.72 -1.81 9.36
CA TRP A 139 1.12 -1.51 7.98
C TRP A 139 2.62 -1.74 7.75
N VAL A 140 3.45 -1.74 8.80
CA VAL A 140 4.86 -2.19 8.78
C VAL A 140 4.98 -3.56 9.42
N GLN A 141 5.64 -4.50 8.74
CA GLN A 141 5.89 -5.85 9.23
C GLN A 141 7.32 -6.32 8.93
N ARG A 142 7.73 -7.36 9.66
CA ARG A 142 9.07 -7.95 9.62
C ARG A 142 8.99 -9.32 8.94
N PRO A 143 9.56 -9.51 7.74
CA PRO A 143 9.39 -10.75 6.99
C PRO A 143 10.08 -11.95 7.66
N ASP A 144 11.19 -11.73 8.37
CA ASP A 144 11.90 -12.71 9.21
C ASP A 144 11.03 -13.29 10.36
N ARG A 145 10.03 -12.53 10.82
CA ARG A 145 9.09 -12.95 11.88
C ARG A 145 7.71 -13.30 11.36
N GLN A 146 7.35 -12.82 10.18
CA GLN A 146 6.01 -12.89 9.61
C GLN A 146 6.11 -13.18 8.12
N ASN A 147 6.56 -14.39 7.82
CA ASN A 147 6.76 -14.84 6.46
C ASN A 147 5.43 -14.88 5.69
N LYS A 148 5.35 -14.17 4.57
CA LYS A 148 4.10 -13.98 3.82
C LYS A 148 4.00 -14.95 2.66
N PRO A 149 2.89 -15.70 2.52
CA PRO A 149 2.71 -16.57 1.39
C PRO A 149 2.41 -15.73 0.13
N ILE A 150 3.01 -16.15 -0.98
CA ILE A 150 2.69 -15.64 -2.31
C ILE A 150 1.42 -16.35 -2.76
N ILE A 151 0.39 -15.56 -3.05
CA ILE A 151 -0.94 -16.07 -3.43
C ILE A 151 -1.18 -16.01 -4.93
N GLU A 152 -0.48 -15.12 -5.64
CA GLU A 152 -0.60 -14.99 -7.09
C GLU A 152 0.69 -14.43 -7.69
N LEU A 153 1.03 -14.91 -8.89
CA LEU A 153 2.10 -14.39 -9.73
C LEU A 153 1.63 -14.36 -11.19
N THR A 154 1.46 -13.15 -11.74
CA THR A 154 0.96 -12.96 -13.11
C THR A 154 2.09 -12.79 -14.13
N ARG A 155 1.87 -13.23 -15.37
CA ARG A 155 2.87 -13.12 -16.46
C ARG A 155 3.07 -11.68 -16.96
N ALA A 156 2.04 -10.85 -16.84
CA ALA A 156 2.04 -9.43 -17.15
C ALA A 156 1.12 -8.73 -16.14
N PHE A 157 1.38 -7.43 -15.89
CA PHE A 157 0.41 -6.61 -15.17
C PHE A 157 -0.91 -6.67 -15.93
N ARG A 158 -1.96 -7.16 -15.27
CA ARG A 158 -3.34 -7.11 -15.78
C ARG A 158 -4.10 -6.18 -14.87
N GLU A 159 -4.66 -5.13 -15.45
CA GLU A 159 -5.79 -4.45 -14.81
C GLU A 159 -6.94 -5.46 -14.82
N ASP A 160 -7.38 -5.87 -13.64
CA ASP A 160 -8.58 -6.69 -13.55
C ASP A 160 -9.77 -5.87 -14.05
N ALA A 161 -10.59 -6.52 -14.89
CA ALA A 161 -11.78 -5.90 -15.44
C ALA A 161 -12.62 -5.29 -14.31
N PHE A 162 -12.99 -4.02 -14.46
CA PHE A 162 -13.87 -3.32 -13.55
C PHE A 162 -15.05 -4.23 -13.16
N PRO A 163 -15.26 -4.54 -11.87
CA PRO A 163 -16.51 -5.13 -11.44
C PRO A 163 -17.55 -4.01 -11.56
N GLY A 164 -18.25 -3.97 -12.70
CA GLY A 164 -19.44 -3.15 -12.87
C GLY A 164 -20.34 -3.35 -11.65
N LYS A 165 -20.89 -2.25 -11.12
CA LYS A 165 -21.68 -2.20 -9.87
C LYS A 165 -22.87 -3.16 -9.90
N SER A 166 -22.67 -4.42 -9.56
CA SER A 166 -23.73 -5.26 -9.03
C SER A 166 -23.72 -5.10 -7.53
N ASN A 167 -24.76 -4.42 -7.03
CA ASN A 167 -25.43 -4.60 -5.74
C ASN A 167 -25.76 -3.24 -5.09
N MET A 168 -26.94 -2.69 -5.40
CA MET A 168 -27.68 -1.86 -4.46
C MET A 168 -29.14 -2.35 -4.33
N TRP A 169 -29.33 -3.06 -3.23
CA TRP A 169 -30.48 -3.08 -2.32
C TRP A 169 -31.84 -3.63 -2.74
N ALA A 170 -32.15 -4.78 -2.13
CA ALA A 170 -33.49 -5.24 -1.87
C ALA A 170 -34.05 -4.66 -0.55
N ARG A 171 -35.35 -4.34 -0.61
CA ARG A 171 -36.39 -4.31 0.44
C ARG A 171 -36.57 -3.07 1.33
N ARG A 172 -37.77 -2.49 1.20
CA ARG A 172 -38.90 -2.38 2.17
C ARG A 172 -39.97 -1.48 1.53
N GLN A 173 -41.28 -1.56 1.75
CA GLN A 173 -42.19 -2.47 2.42
C GLN A 173 -43.62 -2.14 1.92
N VAL A 174 -44.56 -3.05 2.18
CA VAL A 174 -45.98 -3.06 1.79
C VAL A 174 -46.89 -2.15 2.65
N LYS A 175 -48.03 -1.71 2.07
CA LYS A 175 -49.29 -1.06 2.58
C LYS A 175 -49.43 0.42 2.15
N ALA A 176 -50.55 0.95 1.64
CA ALA A 176 -51.98 0.58 1.58
C ALA A 176 -52.56 1.09 0.23
N GLY A 177 -53.60 0.55 -0.42
CA GLY A 177 -54.97 0.33 0.04
C GLY A 177 -55.82 1.61 -0.08
N PHE A 178 -56.48 1.85 -1.24
CA PHE A 178 -57.84 2.42 -1.32
C PHE A 178 -58.43 2.30 -2.74
N SER A 179 -59.75 2.05 -2.77
CA SER A 179 -60.65 1.83 -3.92
C SER A 179 -61.12 3.15 -4.55
N ALA A 180 -61.41 3.17 -5.88
CA ALA A 180 -62.76 3.39 -6.44
C ALA A 180 -62.78 3.90 -7.91
N ALA A 181 -63.81 3.42 -8.61
CA ALA A 181 -64.58 4.01 -9.71
C ALA A 181 -64.08 3.89 -11.16
N GLY A 182 -64.95 3.28 -11.97
CA GLY A 182 -64.89 3.10 -13.42
C GLY A 182 -65.78 1.95 -13.85
#